data_AF-A0A1G9W776-F1
#
_entry.id   AF-A0A1G9W776-F1
#
_cell.length_a   1.000
_cell.length_b   1.000
_cell.length_c   1.000
_cell.angle_alpha   90.00
_cell.angle_beta   90.00
_cell.angle_gamma   90.00
#
_symmetry.space_group_name_H-M   'P 1'
#
loop_
_entity.id
_entity.type
_entity.pdbx_description
1 polymer ?
#
loop_
_entity_poly.entity_id
_entity_poly.type
_entity_poly.pdbx_seq_one_letter_code
_entity_poly.pdbx_strand_id
1 'polypeptide(L)'
;MSIEKRPVIKLRLSIFDKGVEIFGLLVLLAAWVYVLVAYSKFSDSIPTHFSINGKPNAFGPKSDLYQLLTVCTSLYVLLTIANLFPQYFNYLKAITPENAERRYTIATRILRYLKVLIVLIFAALVFITTRY
;
A
#
# COMPACT_ATOMS: atom_id res chain seq x y z
N MET A 1 -5.91 -16.47 26.70
CA MET A 1 -6.69 -15.28 26.34
C MET A 1 -7.98 -15.78 25.69
N SER A 2 -9.12 -15.69 26.38
CA SER A 2 -10.40 -16.10 25.79
C SER A 2 -10.66 -15.23 24.56
N ILE A 3 -10.87 -15.86 23.41
CA ILE A 3 -11.36 -15.15 22.23
C ILE A 3 -12.85 -14.90 22.51
N GLU A 4 -13.15 -13.84 23.26
CA GLU A 4 -14.51 -13.31 23.25
C GLU A 4 -14.89 -13.04 21.80
N LYS A 5 -16.06 -13.54 21.39
CA LYS A 5 -16.52 -13.51 20.02
C LYS A 5 -16.78 -12.05 19.63
N ARG A 6 -15.78 -11.41 19.01
CA ARG A 6 -15.85 -10.01 18.62
C ARG A 6 -16.99 -9.79 17.61
N PRO A 7 -17.74 -8.66 17.70
CA PRO A 7 -18.84 -8.38 16.78
C PRO A 7 -18.36 -8.35 15.32
N VAL A 8 -19.05 -9.04 14.42
CA VAL A 8 -18.80 -8.96 12.98
C VAL A 8 -19.78 -7.95 12.39
N ILE A 9 -19.25 -6.79 11.99
CA ILE A 9 -20.05 -5.66 11.50
C ILE A 9 -19.57 -5.23 10.11
N LYS A 10 -20.52 -4.88 9.23
CA LYS A 10 -20.22 -4.30 7.93
C LYS A 10 -20.02 -2.80 8.08
N LEU A 11 -18.78 -2.33 7.97
CA LEU A 11 -18.47 -0.90 8.08
C LEU A 11 -18.98 -0.12 6.87
N ARG A 12 -19.54 1.07 7.13
CA ARG A 12 -19.89 2.04 6.10
C ARG A 12 -18.74 3.02 5.89
N LEU A 13 -18.12 2.98 4.72
CA LEU A 13 -17.05 3.94 4.36
C LEU A 13 -17.62 5.34 4.17
N SER A 14 -16.96 6.33 4.77
CA SER A 14 -17.24 7.74 4.49
C SER A 14 -16.81 8.10 3.06
N ILE A 15 -17.28 9.25 2.56
CA ILE A 15 -16.86 9.78 1.26
C ILE A 15 -15.34 9.98 1.24
N PHE A 16 -14.77 10.48 2.33
CA PHE A 16 -13.33 10.67 2.47
C PHE A 16 -12.58 9.33 2.42
N ASP A 17 -13.05 8.30 3.15
CA ASP A 17 -12.44 6.97 3.12
C ASP A 17 -12.43 6.38 1.69
N LYS A 18 -13.53 6.57 0.94
CA LYS A 18 -13.60 6.16 -0.47
C LYS A 18 -12.64 6.95 -1.36
N GLY A 19 -12.53 8.26 -1.13
CA GLY A 19 -11.59 9.11 -1.86
C GLY A 19 -10.13 8.66 -1.69
N VAL A 20 -9.74 8.32 -0.45
CA VAL A 20 -8.40 7.79 -0.15
C VAL A 20 -8.14 6.46 -0.85
N GLU A 21 -9.13 5.56 -0.86
CA GLU A 21 -9.05 4.27 -1.55
C GLU A 21 -8.86 4.43 -3.08
N ILE A 22 -9.69 5.28 -3.69
CA ILE A 22 -9.64 5.58 -5.13
C ILE A 22 -8.30 6.25 -5.47
N PHE A 23 -7.84 7.21 -4.66
CA PHE A 23 -6.56 7.87 -4.87
C PHE A 23 -5.40 6.86 -4.87
N GLY A 24 -5.34 5.98 -3.87
CA GLY A 24 -4.31 4.94 -3.81
C GLY A 24 -4.34 4.01 -5.02
N LEU A 25 -5.54 3.62 -5.48
CA LEU A 25 -5.70 2.79 -6.67
C LEU A 25 -5.22 3.52 -7.95
N LEU A 26 -5.59 4.79 -8.11
CA LEU A 26 -5.20 5.60 -9.26
C LEU A 26 -3.69 5.79 -9.33
N VAL A 27 -3.02 6.04 -8.20
CA VAL A 27 -1.55 6.15 -8.17
C VAL A 27 -0.89 4.83 -8.54
N LEU A 28 -1.40 3.70 -8.04
CA LEU A 28 -0.88 2.38 -8.38
C LEU A 28 -1.02 2.09 -9.89
N LEU A 29 -2.20 2.37 -10.46
CA LEU A 29 -2.45 2.21 -11.89
C LEU A 29 -1.57 3.16 -12.72
N ALA A 30 -1.41 4.41 -12.29
CA ALA A 30 -0.53 5.37 -12.95
C ALA A 30 0.94 4.90 -12.96
N ALA A 31 1.42 4.28 -11.87
CA ALA A 31 2.76 3.72 -11.81
C ALA A 31 2.96 2.54 -12.80
N TRP A 32 1.97 1.65 -12.90
CA TRP A 32 1.97 0.59 -13.93
C TRP A 32 1.96 1.15 -15.35
N VAL A 33 1.07 2.10 -15.64
CA VAL A 33 0.99 2.76 -16.95
C VAL A 33 2.30 3.44 -17.29
N TYR A 34 2.92 4.15 -16.33
CA TYR A 34 4.21 4.81 -16.51
C TYR A 34 5.29 3.82 -16.92
N VAL A 35 5.46 2.72 -16.19
CA VAL A 35 6.48 1.71 -16.51
C VAL A 35 6.21 1.06 -17.86
N LEU A 36 4.97 0.66 -18.15
CA LEU A 36 4.62 -0.04 -19.40
C LEU A 36 4.79 0.84 -20.64
N VAL A 37 4.37 2.11 -20.58
CA VAL A 37 4.42 3.02 -21.74
C VAL A 37 5.83 3.55 -22.00
N ALA A 38 6.60 3.80 -20.94
CA ALA A 38 7.95 4.37 -21.07
C ALA A 38 9.07 3.31 -21.01
N TYR A 39 8.75 2.01 -20.92
CA TYR A 39 9.73 0.93 -20.71
C TYR A 39 10.91 0.96 -21.67
N SER A 40 10.64 1.16 -22.96
CA SER A 40 11.66 1.20 -24.02
C SER A 40 12.59 2.41 -23.93
N LYS A 41 12.20 3.46 -23.19
CA LYS A 41 12.96 4.70 -23.01
C LYS A 41 13.89 4.66 -21.80
N PHE A 42 13.74 3.68 -20.91
CA PHE A 42 14.60 3.55 -19.73
C PHE A 42 15.93 2.90 -20.10
N SER A 43 16.99 3.31 -19.38
CA SER A 43 18.29 2.64 -19.40
C SER A 43 18.12 1.14 -19.13
N ASP A 44 18.89 0.30 -19.81
CA ASP A 44 18.86 -1.15 -19.59
C ASP A 44 19.33 -1.53 -18.18
N SER A 45 20.15 -0.67 -17.56
CA SER A 45 20.67 -0.82 -16.21
C SER A 45 20.21 0.35 -15.33
N ILE A 46 19.52 0.03 -14.23
CA ILE A 46 18.93 0.99 -13.30
C ILE A 46 19.44 0.78 -11.87
N PRO A 47 19.44 1.81 -11.00
CA PRO A 47 19.75 1.64 -9.58
C PRO A 47 18.87 0.60 -8.89
N THR A 48 19.47 -0.32 -8.14
CA THR A 48 18.74 -1.33 -7.33
C THR A 48 19.03 -1.20 -5.84
N HIS A 49 20.14 -0.57 -5.47
CA HIS A 49 20.48 -0.28 -4.09
C HIS A 49 21.03 1.14 -3.96
N PHE A 50 20.65 1.81 -2.87
CA PHE A 50 21.10 3.15 -2.52
C PHE A 50 21.86 3.10 -1.20
N SER A 51 23.01 3.76 -1.14
CA SER A 51 23.78 3.95 0.09
C SER A 51 23.04 4.87 1.08
N ILE A 52 23.52 4.95 2.33
CA ILE A 52 22.98 5.88 3.35
C ILE A 52 23.03 7.35 2.92
N ASN A 53 23.91 7.69 1.96
CA ASN A 53 24.04 9.03 1.38
C ASN A 53 23.05 9.26 0.22
N GLY A 54 22.15 8.32 -0.07
CA GLY A 54 21.16 8.40 -1.15
C GLY A 54 21.74 8.21 -2.56
N LYS A 55 23.01 7.83 -2.69
CA LYS A 55 23.64 7.54 -4.00
C LYS A 55 23.47 6.07 -4.37
N PRO A 56 23.15 5.73 -5.64
CA PRO A 56 23.21 4.36 -6.11
C PRO A 56 24.59 3.74 -5.90
N ASN A 57 24.61 2.52 -5.39
CA ASN A 57 25.84 1.72 -5.26
C ASN A 57 25.68 0.29 -5.80
N ALA A 58 24.51 -0.07 -6.31
CA ALA A 58 24.28 -1.27 -7.12
C ALA A 58 23.27 -0.96 -8.22
N PHE A 59 23.41 -1.68 -9.35
CA PHE A 59 22.54 -1.57 -10.51
C PHE A 59 22.08 -2.96 -10.95
N GLY A 60 20.94 -3.01 -11.62
CA GLY A 60 20.34 -4.24 -12.14
C GLY A 60 19.52 -3.96 -13.39
N PRO A 61 18.95 -5.02 -14.01
CA PRO A 61 18.21 -4.88 -15.26
C PRO A 61 16.91 -4.10 -15.03
N LYS A 62 16.50 -3.29 -16.01
CA LYS A 62 15.23 -2.52 -15.94
C LYS A 62 13.97 -3.37 -15.78
N SER A 63 14.05 -4.68 -16.02
CA SER A 63 12.98 -5.64 -15.70
C SER A 63 12.64 -5.69 -14.20
N ASP A 64 13.57 -5.30 -13.33
CA ASP A 64 13.34 -5.26 -11.87
C ASP A 64 12.22 -4.29 -11.48
N LEU A 65 11.89 -3.32 -12.33
CA LEU A 65 10.72 -2.44 -12.16
C LEU A 65 9.40 -3.23 -12.11
N TYR A 66 9.27 -4.33 -12.87
CA TYR A 66 8.09 -5.18 -12.81
C TYR A 66 7.99 -5.90 -11.48
N GLN A 67 9.11 -6.37 -10.93
CA GLN A 67 9.14 -6.98 -9.60
C GLN A 67 8.75 -5.96 -8.53
N LEU A 68 9.28 -4.74 -8.61
CA LEU A 68 8.96 -3.65 -7.69
C LEU A 68 7.46 -3.31 -7.70
N LEU A 69 6.86 -3.17 -8.89
CA LEU A 69 5.42 -2.93 -9.05
C LEU A 69 4.56 -4.12 -8.62
N THR A 70 5.03 -5.35 -8.84
CA THR A 70 4.33 -6.57 -8.41
C THR A 70 4.28 -6.67 -6.89
N VAL A 71 5.39 -6.36 -6.20
CA VAL A 71 5.42 -6.31 -4.73
C VAL A 71 4.49 -5.22 -4.21
N CYS A 72 4.53 -4.01 -4.80
CA CYS A 72 3.60 -2.92 -4.45
C CYS A 72 2.13 -3.36 -4.56
N THR A 73 1.78 -3.97 -5.70
CA THR A 73 0.42 -4.47 -5.99
C THR A 73 0.00 -5.55 -4.99
N SER A 74 0.91 -6.48 -4.68
CA SER A 74 0.67 -7.54 -3.71
C SER A 74 0.39 -6.97 -2.32
N LEU A 75 1.20 -6.02 -1.86
CA LEU A 75 0.98 -5.32 -0.59
C LEU A 75 -0.35 -4.55 -0.58
N TYR A 76 -0.68 -3.85 -1.68
CA TYR A 76 -1.96 -3.15 -1.81
C TYR A 76 -3.15 -4.10 -1.69
N VAL A 77 -3.11 -5.25 -2.35
CA VAL A 77 -4.16 -6.29 -2.28
C VAL A 77 -4.24 -6.90 -0.88
N LEU A 78 -3.11 -7.29 -0.29
CA LEU A 78 -3.06 -7.86 1.06
C LEU A 78 -3.66 -6.92 2.11
N LEU A 79 -3.32 -5.63 2.06
CA LEU A 79 -3.89 -4.62 2.96
C LEU A 79 -5.37 -4.37 2.69
N THR A 80 -5.81 -4.51 1.44
CA THR A 80 -7.23 -4.42 1.07
C THR A 80 -8.02 -5.60 1.66
N ILE A 81 -7.48 -6.82 1.56
CA ILE A 81 -8.07 -8.03 2.16
C ILE A 81 -8.08 -7.90 3.69
N ALA A 82 -6.98 -7.47 4.31
CA ALA A 82 -6.91 -7.27 5.76
C ALA A 82 -7.98 -6.28 6.25
N ASN A 83 -8.24 -5.20 5.50
CA ASN A 83 -9.29 -4.22 5.80
C ASN A 83 -10.72 -4.79 5.80
N LEU A 84 -10.94 -5.99 5.23
CA LEU A 84 -12.24 -6.67 5.27
C LEU A 84 -12.50 -7.38 6.62
N PHE A 85 -11.45 -7.60 7.42
CA PHE A 85 -11.56 -8.36 8.67
C PHE A 85 -11.01 -7.61 9.90
N PRO A 86 -11.53 -6.41 10.21
CA PRO A 86 -11.05 -5.61 11.34
C PRO A 86 -11.19 -6.30 12.69
N GLN A 87 -12.06 -7.30 12.82
CA GLN A 87 -12.23 -8.07 14.05
C GLN A 87 -10.98 -8.85 14.47
N TYR A 88 -10.04 -9.13 13.56
CA TYR A 88 -8.79 -9.83 13.90
C TYR A 88 -7.63 -8.89 14.20
N PHE A 89 -7.84 -7.57 14.14
CA PHE A 89 -6.78 -6.62 14.46
C PHE A 89 -6.46 -6.59 15.96
N ASN A 90 -5.28 -6.08 16.28
CA ASN A 90 -4.87 -5.85 17.66
C ASN A 90 -5.46 -4.53 18.16
N TYR A 91 -6.23 -4.60 19.26
CA TYR A 91 -6.84 -3.44 19.90
C TYR A 91 -6.38 -3.34 21.35
N LEU A 92 -6.02 -2.13 21.79
CA LEU A 92 -5.59 -1.86 23.18
C LEU A 92 -6.71 -2.03 24.21
N LYS A 93 -7.96 -1.90 23.79
CA LYS A 93 -9.14 -2.07 24.63
C LYS A 93 -10.00 -3.19 24.07
N ALA A 94 -10.71 -3.88 24.96
CA ALA A 94 -11.70 -4.88 24.57
C ALA A 94 -12.74 -4.28 23.60
N ILE A 95 -13.11 -5.07 22.61
CA ILE A 95 -14.11 -4.69 21.62
C ILE A 95 -15.47 -5.17 22.10
N THR A 96 -16.36 -4.22 22.34
CA THR A 96 -17.74 -4.47 22.77
C THR A 96 -18.71 -4.08 21.66
N PRO A 97 -19.96 -4.57 21.65
CA PRO A 97 -20.96 -4.19 20.65
C PRO A 97 -21.14 -2.68 20.51
N GLU A 98 -21.04 -1.93 21.62
CA GLU A 98 -21.25 -0.48 21.67
C GLU A 98 -20.08 0.30 21.08
N ASN A 99 -18.86 -0.26 21.08
CA ASN A 99 -17.65 0.43 20.64
C ASN A 99 -17.06 -0.08 19.31
N ALA A 100 -17.51 -1.25 18.84
CA ALA A 100 -16.93 -1.96 17.70
C ALA A 100 -16.89 -1.10 16.43
N GLU A 101 -17.99 -0.44 16.07
CA GLU A 101 -18.08 0.39 14.86
C GLU A 101 -17.01 1.48 14.85
N ARG A 102 -16.91 2.24 15.95
CA ARG A 102 -15.94 3.32 16.07
C ARG A 102 -14.51 2.79 16.03
N ARG A 103 -14.21 1.71 16.75
CA ARG A 103 -12.85 1.14 16.84
C ARG A 103 -12.40 0.55 15.50
N TYR A 104 -13.27 -0.19 14.83
CA TYR A 104 -12.97 -0.79 13.53
C TYR A 104 -12.85 0.26 12.43
N THR A 105 -13.67 1.32 12.47
CA THR A 105 -13.55 2.45 11.54
C THR A 105 -12.18 3.12 11.66
N ILE A 106 -11.72 3.39 12.89
CA ILE A 106 -10.41 3.99 13.13
C ILE A 106 -9.29 3.06 12.64
N ALA A 107 -9.33 1.78 13.02
CA ALA A 107 -8.26 0.85 12.68
C ALA A 107 -8.15 0.62 11.17
N THR A 108 -9.28 0.44 10.48
CA THR A 108 -9.27 0.30 9.02
C THR A 108 -8.84 1.57 8.31
N ARG A 109 -9.16 2.76 8.84
CA ARG A 109 -8.70 4.03 8.27
C ARG A 109 -7.18 4.21 8.36
N ILE A 110 -6.57 3.83 9.48
CA ILE A 110 -5.11 3.79 9.61
C ILE A 110 -4.50 2.87 8.54
N LEU A 111 -5.08 1.69 8.32
CA LEU A 111 -4.60 0.76 7.30
C LEU A 111 -4.77 1.30 5.87
N ARG A 112 -5.83 2.07 5.59
CA ARG A 112 -5.99 2.79 4.31
C ARG A 112 -4.89 3.81 4.08
N TYR A 113 -4.57 4.61 5.10
CA TYR A 113 -3.47 5.59 4.99
C TYR A 113 -2.12 4.93 4.78
N LEU A 114 -1.84 3.85 5.52
CA LEU A 114 -0.63 3.05 5.32
C LEU A 114 -0.55 2.50 3.90
N LYS A 115 -1.66 1.96 3.39
CA LYS A 115 -1.74 1.44 2.02
C LYS A 115 -1.41 2.51 0.97
N VAL A 116 -1.98 3.71 1.10
CA VAL A 116 -1.68 4.84 0.20
C VAL A 116 -0.22 5.26 0.32
N LEU A 117 0.31 5.37 1.54
CA LEU A 117 1.72 5.73 1.77
C LEU A 117 2.68 4.74 1.11
N ILE A 118 2.42 3.44 1.23
CA ILE A 118 3.20 2.39 0.57
C ILE A 118 3.18 2.60 -0.95
N VAL A 119 2.00 2.80 -1.55
CA VAL A 119 1.90 3.04 -3.00
C VAL A 119 2.68 4.28 -3.42
N LEU A 120 2.59 5.38 -2.67
CA LEU A 120 3.34 6.61 -2.97
C LEU A 120 4.85 6.40 -2.89
N ILE A 121 5.34 5.67 -1.88
CA ILE A 121 6.76 5.33 -1.74
C ILE A 121 7.23 4.51 -2.94
N PHE A 122 6.51 3.46 -3.32
CA PHE A 122 6.88 2.62 -4.46
C PHE A 122 6.82 3.39 -5.78
N ALA A 123 5.81 4.24 -5.99
CA ALA A 123 5.74 5.11 -7.15
C ALA A 123 6.92 6.08 -7.22
N ALA A 124 7.33 6.66 -6.09
CA ALA A 124 8.51 7.50 -6.01
C ALA A 124 9.80 6.72 -6.30
N LEU A 125 9.95 5.50 -5.78
CA LEU A 125 11.10 4.64 -6.07
C LEU A 125 11.20 4.33 -7.57
N VAL A 126 10.08 3.96 -8.20
CA VAL A 126 10.02 3.76 -9.66
C VAL A 126 10.48 5.02 -10.40
N PHE A 127 9.93 6.18 -10.04
CA PHE A 127 10.23 7.44 -10.71
C PHE A 127 11.68 7.91 -10.54
N ILE A 128 12.27 7.75 -9.35
CA ILE A 128 13.65 8.13 -9.07
C ILE A 128 14.60 7.21 -9.85
N THR A 129 14.32 5.91 -9.83
CA THR A 129 15.18 4.89 -10.43
C THR A 129 15.19 4.95 -11.96
N THR A 130 14.06 5.30 -12.58
CA THR A 130 13.96 5.42 -14.06
C THR A 130 14.54 6.71 -14.62
N ARG A 131 14.92 7.67 -13.77
CA ARG A 131 15.51 8.95 -14.15
C ARG A 131 17.02 9.04 -13.93
N TYR A 132 17.61 7.96 -13.42
CA TYR A 132 19.06 7.82 -13.27
C TYR A 132 19.66 7.27 -14.57
#